data_AF-S4NY21-F1
#
_entry.id   AF-S4NY21-F1
#
_cell.length_a   1.000
_cell.length_b   1.000
_cell.length_c   1.000
_cell.angle_alpha   90.00
_cell.angle_beta   90.00
_cell.angle_gamma   90.00
#
_symmetry.space_group_name_H-M   'P 1'
#
loop_
_entity.id
_entity.type
_entity.pdbx_description
1 polymer ?
#
loop_
_entity_poly.entity_id
_entity_poly.type
_entity_poly.pdbx_seq_one_letter_code
_entity_poly.pdbx_strand_id
1 'polypeptide(L)'
;MPFGVGRRMCLGDVLARMEMFMFFSSMMHQFDVESEAGAAPPSLEGTVGATIAPKAFRVKFVPRAPPAPPAVIAHDHQHLRHVGAH
;
A
#
# COMPACT_ATOMS: atom_id res chain seq x y z
N MET A 1 20.80 -12.75 4.38
CA MET A 1 21.05 -12.40 2.96
C MET A 1 19.96 -13.02 2.10
N PRO A 2 18.90 -12.29 1.72
CA PRO A 2 17.72 -12.86 1.04
C PRO A 2 18.01 -13.42 -0.36
N PHE A 3 19.00 -12.87 -1.06
CA PHE A 3 19.39 -13.28 -2.41
C PHE A 3 20.80 -13.89 -2.47
N GLY A 4 21.34 -14.30 -1.31
CA GLY A 4 22.72 -14.79 -1.20
C GLY A 4 23.77 -13.70 -1.45
N VAL A 5 25.02 -14.13 -1.57
CA VAL A 5 26.20 -13.28 -1.86
C VAL A 5 27.28 -14.13 -2.54
N GLY A 6 28.10 -13.52 -3.40
CA GLY A 6 29.22 -14.18 -4.07
C GLY A 6 28.83 -15.00 -5.30
N ARG A 7 29.64 -16.01 -5.67
CA ARG A 7 29.54 -16.75 -6.94
C ARG A 7 28.21 -17.48 -7.20
N ARG A 8 27.39 -17.68 -6.18
CA ARG A 8 26.07 -18.33 -6.27
C ARG A 8 24.94 -17.42 -5.80
N MET A 9 25.12 -16.09 -5.87
CA MET A 9 24.04 -15.16 -5.61
C MET A 9 22.88 -15.36 -6.59
N CYS A 10 21.68 -14.95 -6.20
CA CYS A 10 20.51 -15.05 -7.04
C CYS A 10 20.69 -14.19 -8.30
N LEU A 11 20.62 -14.81 -9.47
CA LEU A 11 20.64 -14.11 -10.77
C LEU A 11 19.44 -13.17 -10.93
N GLY A 12 18.36 -13.40 -10.18
CA GLY A 12 17.14 -12.59 -10.19
C GLY A 12 17.09 -11.47 -9.14
N ASP A 13 18.16 -11.17 -8.39
CA ASP A 13 18.13 -10.19 -7.27
C ASP A 13 17.54 -8.83 -7.69
N VAL A 14 18.06 -8.25 -8.78
CA VAL A 14 17.61 -6.95 -9.28
C VAL A 14 16.15 -7.02 -9.76
N LEU A 15 15.81 -8.06 -10.54
CA LEU A 15 14.46 -8.25 -11.08
C LEU A 15 13.44 -8.40 -9.96
N ALA A 16 13.70 -9.27 -8.98
CA ALA A 16 12.81 -9.54 -7.87
C ALA A 16 12.54 -8.28 -7.03
N ARG A 17 13.56 -7.44 -6.80
CA ARG A 17 13.38 -6.15 -6.08
C ARG A 17 12.51 -5.17 -6.85
N MET A 18 12.75 -5.04 -8.15
CA MET A 18 12.00 -4.15 -9.02
C MET A 18 10.53 -4.58 -9.10
N GLU A 19 10.28 -5.86 -9.35
CA GLU A 19 8.94 -6.43 -9.45
C GLU A 19 8.19 -6.31 -8.11
N MET A 20 8.80 -6.71 -7.00
CA MET A 20 8.18 -6.60 -5.68
C MET A 20 7.80 -5.16 -5.36
N PHE A 21 8.69 -4.20 -5.63
CA PHE A 21 8.43 -2.80 -5.35
C PHE A 21 7.29 -2.25 -6.24
N MET A 22 7.37 -2.44 -7.55
CA MET A 22 6.36 -1.92 -8.48
C MET A 22 5.00 -2.56 -8.26
N PHE A 23 4.95 -3.88 -8.06
CA PHE A 23 3.70 -4.58 -7.80
C PHE A 23 3.07 -4.14 -6.48
N PHE A 24 3.86 -4.15 -5.40
CA PHE A 24 3.38 -3.75 -4.07
C PHE A 24 2.93 -2.29 -4.04
N SER A 25 3.75 -1.37 -4.55
CA SER A 25 3.39 0.05 -4.58
C SER A 25 2.15 0.29 -5.43
N SER A 26 2.04 -0.29 -6.63
CA SER A 26 0.86 -0.12 -7.49
C SER A 26 -0.42 -0.63 -6.81
N MET A 27 -0.35 -1.80 -6.17
CA MET A 27 -1.47 -2.37 -5.41
C MET A 27 -1.86 -1.46 -4.26
N MET A 28 -0.89 -1.02 -3.44
CA MET A 28 -1.12 -0.10 -2.34
C MET A 28 -1.51 1.31 -2.80
N HIS A 29 -1.25 1.67 -4.06
CA HIS A 29 -1.67 2.95 -4.63
C HIS A 29 -3.15 2.93 -5.06
N GLN A 30 -3.64 1.78 -5.49
CA GLN A 30 -4.97 1.64 -6.11
C GLN A 30 -5.99 0.96 -5.21
N PHE A 31 -5.59 0.16 -4.23
CA PHE A 31 -6.50 -0.65 -3.42
C PHE A 31 -6.25 -0.49 -1.91
N ASP A 32 -7.33 -0.49 -1.15
CA ASP A 32 -7.34 -0.82 0.26
C ASP A 32 -7.40 -2.34 0.40
N VAL A 33 -6.43 -2.92 1.12
CA VAL A 33 -6.32 -4.35 1.34
C VAL A 33 -6.97 -4.68 2.68
N GLU A 34 -8.10 -5.37 2.63
CA GLU A 34 -8.91 -5.67 3.82
C GLU A 34 -8.98 -7.17 4.10
N SER A 35 -9.09 -7.49 5.39
CA SER A 35 -9.48 -8.84 5.81
C SER A 35 -10.98 -9.05 5.63
N GLU A 36 -11.40 -10.30 5.46
CA GLU A 36 -12.82 -10.66 5.48
C GLU A 36 -13.42 -10.37 6.88
N ALA A 37 -14.65 -9.86 6.92
CA ALA A 37 -15.27 -9.45 8.19
C ALA A 37 -15.43 -10.66 9.12
N GLY A 38 -14.89 -10.55 10.33
CA GLY A 38 -14.91 -11.65 11.32
C GLY A 38 -13.93 -12.80 11.04
N ALA A 39 -13.10 -12.71 9.99
CA ALA A 39 -12.06 -13.71 9.75
C ALA A 39 -10.86 -13.52 10.71
N ALA A 40 -10.28 -14.64 11.14
CA ALA A 40 -9.01 -14.63 11.84
C ALA A 40 -7.88 -14.16 10.91
N PRO A 41 -6.80 -13.56 11.45
CA PRO A 41 -5.63 -13.20 10.64
C PRO A 41 -5.01 -14.44 9.99
N PRO A 42 -4.37 -14.27 8.80
CA PRO A 42 -3.70 -15.38 8.13
C PRO A 42 -2.58 -15.96 9.00
N SER A 43 -2.39 -17.27 8.93
CA SER A 43 -1.29 -17.94 9.62
C SER A 43 0.06 -17.44 9.11
N LEU A 44 0.98 -17.16 10.02
CA LEU A 44 2.36 -16.79 9.69
C LEU A 44 3.27 -18.01 9.52
N GLU A 45 2.74 -19.22 9.65
CA GLU A 45 3.47 -20.45 9.40
C GLU A 45 3.59 -20.70 7.89
N GLY A 46 4.81 -20.92 7.42
CA GLY A 46 5.09 -21.29 6.04
C GLY A 46 4.99 -22.79 5.80
N THR A 47 4.49 -23.18 4.63
CA THR A 47 4.60 -24.54 4.10
C THR A 47 5.95 -24.67 3.39
N VAL A 48 6.79 -25.59 3.85
CA VAL A 48 8.16 -25.78 3.35
C VAL A 48 8.16 -26.67 2.10
N GLY A 49 8.84 -26.20 1.04
CA GLY A 49 9.13 -26.96 -0.17
C GLY A 49 10.38 -26.40 -0.85
N ALA A 50 10.39 -26.35 -2.19
CA ALA A 50 11.44 -25.65 -2.95
C ALA A 50 11.51 -24.14 -2.59
N THR A 51 10.38 -23.57 -2.18
CA THR A 51 10.24 -22.25 -1.56
C THR A 51 9.45 -22.35 -0.27
N ILE A 52 9.38 -21.27 0.52
CA ILE A 52 8.49 -21.16 1.67
C ILE A 52 7.24 -20.41 1.22
N ALA A 53 6.09 -21.10 1.19
CA ALA A 53 4.81 -20.53 0.75
C ALA A 53 3.86 -20.31 1.95
N PRO A 54 3.03 -19.27 1.95
CA PRO A 54 1.99 -19.12 2.98
C PRO A 54 0.93 -20.22 2.84
N LYS A 55 0.23 -20.53 3.94
CA LYS A 55 -1.02 -21.30 3.88
C LYS A 55 -2.08 -20.52 3.09
N ALA A 56 -3.02 -21.17 2.43
CA ALA A 56 -4.07 -20.49 1.68
C ALA A 56 -4.87 -19.53 2.58
N PHE A 57 -5.06 -18.29 2.13
CA PHE A 57 -5.82 -17.25 2.83
C PHE A 57 -6.60 -16.39 1.83
N ARG A 58 -7.58 -15.62 2.34
CA ARG A 58 -8.43 -14.71 1.55
C ARG A 58 -8.22 -13.28 2.00
N VAL A 59 -8.20 -12.37 1.04
CA VAL A 59 -8.14 -10.92 1.25
C VAL A 59 -9.07 -10.24 0.25
N LYS A 60 -9.62 -9.09 0.62
CA LYS A 60 -10.41 -8.23 -0.27
C LYS A 60 -9.54 -7.08 -0.75
N PHE A 61 -9.61 -6.78 -2.05
CA PHE A 61 -9.02 -5.59 -2.65
C PHE A 61 -10.15 -4.62 -3.00
N VAL A 62 -10.23 -3.50 -2.30
CA VAL A 62 -11.25 -2.47 -2.51
C VAL A 62 -10.60 -1.28 -3.23
N PRO A 63 -11.05 -0.86 -4.41
CA PRO A 63 -10.47 0.30 -5.10
C PRO A 63 -10.52 1.55 -4.21
N ARG A 64 -9.38 2.24 -4.08
CA ARG A 64 -9.32 3.47 -3.26
C ARG A 64 -10.05 4.60 -3.96
N ALA A 65 -10.87 5.29 -3.19
CA ALA A 65 -11.44 6.55 -3.63
C ALA A 65 -10.33 7.60 -3.79
N PRO A 66 -10.51 8.58 -4.70
CA PRO A 66 -9.68 9.78 -4.69
C PRO A 66 -9.68 10.38 -3.29
N PRO A 67 -8.54 10.92 -2.81
CA PRO A 67 -8.52 11.62 -1.54
C PRO A 67 -9.59 12.71 -1.53
N ALA A 68 -10.36 12.80 -0.44
CA ALA A 68 -11.34 13.85 -0.29
C ALA A 68 -10.66 15.21 -0.50
N PRO A 69 -11.32 16.18 -1.16
CA PRO A 69 -10.78 17.53 -1.27
C PRO A 69 -10.42 18.02 0.13
N PRO A 70 -9.29 18.74 0.30
CA PRO A 70 -8.98 19.34 1.58
C PRO A 70 -10.18 20.19 2.01
N ALA A 71 -10.59 20.06 3.28
CA ALA A 71 -11.66 20.87 3.82
C ALA A 71 -11.33 22.34 3.54
N VAL A 72 -12.17 23.01 2.75
CA VAL A 72 -12.01 24.43 2.47
C VAL A 72 -12.19 25.14 3.80
N ILE A 73 -11.10 25.55 4.43
CA ILE A 73 -11.16 26.44 5.59
C ILE A 73 -11.60 27.78 5.02
N ALA A 74 -12.90 28.06 5.10
CA ALA A 74 -13.42 29.38 4.81
C ALA A 74 -12.84 30.34 5.87
N HIS A 75 -11.74 31.00 5.53
CA HIS A 75 -11.26 32.14 6.30
C HIS A 75 -12.23 33.29 6.04
N ASP A 76 -13.18 33.52 6.95
CA ASP A 76 -14.04 34.71 6.89
C ASP A 76 -13.16 35.94 7.15
N HIS A 77 -12.71 36.59 6.08
CA HIS A 77 -12.00 37.85 6.16
C HIS A 77 -12.99 38.99 6.40
N GLN A 78 -13.65 38.94 7.55
CA GLN A 78 -14.65 39.91 8.00
C GLN A 78 -14.10 41.35 7.97
N HIS A 79 -12.79 41.52 8.19
CA HIS A 79 -12.10 42.82 8.18
C HIS A 79 -11.95 43.46 6.79
N LEU A 80 -12.05 42.70 5.69
CA LEU A 80 -11.88 43.24 4.33
C LEU A 80 -13.21 43.77 3.73
N ARG A 81 -14.34 43.57 4.41
CA ARG A 81 -15.66 43.98 3.88
C ARG A 81 -15.89 45.49 3.87
N HIS A 82 -15.09 46.27 4.59
CA HIS A 82 -15.35 47.69 4.83
C HIS A 82 -14.37 48.67 4.14
N VAL A 83 -13.44 48.21 3.31
CA VAL A 83 -12.36 49.07 2.76
C VAL A 83 -12.80 49.91 1.54
N GLY A 84 -14.02 49.74 1.02
CA GLY A 84 -14.49 50.41 -0.20
C GLY A 84 -15.59 51.46 -0.05
N ALA A 85 -15.93 51.86 1.18
CA ALA A 85 -17.03 52.80 1.44
C ALA A 85 -16.52 54.14 1.98
N HIS A 86 -15.71 54.86 1.21
CA HIS A 86 -15.40 56.27 1.41
C HIS A 86 -15.13 56.95 0.06
#